data_AF-A0A938CIL8-F1
#
_entry.id   AF-A0A938CIL8-F1
#
_cell.length_a   1.000
_cell.length_b   1.000
_cell.length_c   1.000
_cell.angle_alpha   90.00
_cell.angle_beta   90.00
_cell.angle_gamma   90.00
#
_symmetry.space_group_name_H-M   'P 1'
#
loop_
_entity.id
_entity.type
_entity.pdbx_description
1 polymer ?
#
loop_
_entity_poly.entity_id
_entity_poly.type
_entity_poly.pdbx_seq_one_letter_code
_entity_poly.pdbx_strand_id
1 'polypeptide(L)'
;MDAKLPSSQLPAPELDPSAYLARTLDFLRVARRREVFVKVICAADTEETEIAEVARGIAEQDRDVLLVLQPATPRHRGGEVASARRLLALQELAGEHLAEVRVIPQCHRLMGVR
;
A
#
# COMPACT_ATOMS: atom_id res chain seq x y z
N MET A 1 2.80 -5.33 -9.21
CA MET A 1 4.10 -5.66 -8.59
C MET A 1 3.89 -5.70 -7.08
N ASP A 2 4.46 -6.68 -6.37
CA ASP A 2 4.41 -6.70 -4.90
C ASP A 2 5.46 -5.76 -4.32
N ALA A 3 5.12 -4.47 -4.19
CA ALA A 3 5.91 -3.52 -3.41
C ALA A 3 5.49 -3.65 -1.95
N LYS A 4 6.39 -4.15 -1.09
CA LYS A 4 6.15 -4.19 0.37
C LYS A 4 6.39 -2.79 0.94
N LEU A 5 5.50 -2.25 1.77
CA LEU A 5 5.78 -0.99 2.46
C LEU A 5 7.00 -1.10 3.38
N PRO A 6 7.70 0.01 3.69
CA PRO A 6 8.78 0.04 4.68
C PRO A 6 8.36 -0.62 6.00
N SER A 7 7.13 -0.37 6.45
CA SER A 7 6.52 -0.92 7.67
C SER A 7 6.36 -2.45 7.70
N SER A 8 6.51 -3.12 6.55
CA SER A 8 6.22 -4.55 6.37
C SER A 8 7.46 -5.42 6.11
N GLN A 9 8.62 -4.81 6.03
CA GLN A 9 9.91 -5.47 5.97
C GLN A 9 10.54 -5.37 7.36
N LEU A 10 11.12 -6.46 7.88
CA LEU A 10 12.12 -6.29 8.94
C LEU A 10 13.12 -5.26 8.41
N PRO A 11 13.42 -4.17 9.14
CA PRO A 11 14.18 -3.09 8.58
C PRO A 11 15.50 -3.67 8.05
N ALA A 12 15.72 -3.56 6.73
CA ALA A 12 17.08 -3.24 6.31
C ALA A 12 17.38 -1.94 7.09
N PRO A 13 18.31 -1.93 8.05
CA PRO A 13 18.34 -0.93 9.13
C PRO A 13 18.53 0.54 8.71
N GLU A 14 18.47 0.88 7.42
CA GLU A 14 19.10 2.08 6.85
C GLU A 14 18.27 2.80 5.77
N LEU A 15 17.04 2.37 5.45
CA LEU A 15 16.24 3.04 4.42
C LEU A 15 15.11 3.89 5.02
N ASP A 16 15.33 5.21 4.97
CA ASP A 16 14.34 6.26 5.16
C ASP A 16 13.04 5.97 4.36
N PRO A 17 11.84 6.04 4.99
CA PRO A 17 10.56 5.81 4.32
C PRO A 17 10.37 6.62 3.03
N SER A 18 10.79 7.88 3.01
CA SER A 18 10.68 8.73 1.83
C SER A 18 11.60 8.26 0.70
N ALA A 19 12.83 7.83 1.02
CA ALA A 19 13.73 7.21 0.04
C ALA A 19 13.16 5.90 -0.54
N TYR A 20 12.44 5.11 0.26
CA TYR A 20 11.79 3.90 -0.21
C TYR A 20 10.62 4.21 -1.18
N LEU A 21 9.79 5.21 -0.85
CA LEU A 21 8.72 5.66 -1.72
C LEU A 21 9.29 6.18 -3.05
N ALA A 22 10.30 7.05 -3.01
CA ALA A 22 10.94 7.59 -4.21
C ALA A 22 11.43 6.46 -5.15
N ARG A 23 12.12 5.45 -4.62
CA ARG A 23 12.58 4.29 -5.40
C ARG A 23 11.42 3.48 -5.99
N THR A 24 10.33 3.34 -5.24
CA THR A 24 9.12 2.65 -5.72
C THR A 24 8.50 3.39 -6.91
N LEU A 25 8.44 4.72 -6.84
CA LEU A 25 7.93 5.57 -7.93
C LEU A 25 8.85 5.55 -9.15
N ASP A 26 10.16 5.60 -8.94
CA ASP A 26 11.16 5.45 -10.02
C ASP A 26 11.03 4.11 -10.74
N PHE A 27 10.80 3.04 -9.99
CA PHE A 27 10.53 1.73 -10.58
C PHE A 27 9.20 1.73 -11.35
N LEU A 28 8.13 2.27 -10.75
CA LEU A 28 6.81 2.35 -11.37
C LEU A 28 6.85 3.07 -12.72
N ARG A 29 7.65 4.14 -12.82
CA ARG A 29 7.87 4.90 -14.06
C ARG A 29 8.26 4.00 -15.24
N VAL A 30 9.07 2.96 -15.00
CA VAL A 30 9.47 1.99 -16.02
C VAL A 30 8.47 0.85 -16.13
N ALA A 31 8.00 0.33 -15.00
CA ALA A 31 7.17 -0.85 -14.92
C ALA A 31 5.77 -0.68 -15.51
N ARG A 32 5.21 0.55 -15.46
CA ARG A 32 3.90 0.88 -16.03
C ARG A 32 3.77 0.67 -17.55
N ARG A 33 4.88 0.37 -18.24
CA ARG A 33 4.86 -0.12 -19.62
C ARG A 33 4.25 -1.51 -19.77
N ARG A 34 3.96 -2.17 -18.64
CA ARG A 34 3.25 -3.45 -18.52
C ARG A 34 2.10 -3.28 -17.55
N GLU A 35 1.20 -4.25 -17.54
CA GLU A 35 0.12 -4.30 -16.54
C GLU A 35 0.71 -4.45 -15.14
N VAL A 36 0.50 -3.44 -14.31
CA VAL A 36 1.00 -3.38 -12.94
C VAL A 36 -0.06 -2.80 -12.02
N PHE A 37 0.00 -3.23 -10.77
CA PHE A 37 -0.69 -2.60 -9.64
C PHE A 37 0.34 -2.31 -8.56
N VAL A 38 0.08 -1.30 -7.74
CA VAL A 38 0.82 -1.01 -6.51
C VAL A 38 0.02 -1.54 -5.34
N LYS A 39 0.70 -2.15 -4.36
CA LYS A 39 0.07 -2.62 -3.14
C LYS A 39 0.72 -1.95 -1.95
N VAL A 40 -0.08 -1.57 -0.97
CA VAL A 40 0.38 -1.03 0.30
C VAL A 40 -0.26 -1.79 1.45
N ILE A 41 0.43 -1.88 2.59
CA ILE A 41 -0.03 -2.59 3.77
C ILE A 41 -0.56 -1.59 4.81
N CYS A 42 -1.85 -1.65 5.13
CA CYS A 42 -2.46 -0.73 6.07
C CYS A 42 -2.59 -1.39 7.45
N ALA A 43 -1.91 -0.83 8.46
CA ALA A 43 -2.09 -1.15 9.87
C ALA A 43 -3.10 -0.19 10.52
N ALA A 44 -3.49 -0.45 11.77
CA ALA A 44 -4.44 0.42 12.47
C ALA A 44 -3.93 1.87 12.62
N ASP A 45 -2.63 2.03 12.72
CA ASP A 45 -1.89 3.28 12.90
C ASP A 45 -1.35 3.89 11.60
N THR A 46 -1.65 3.31 10.42
CA THR A 46 -1.27 3.91 9.14
C THR A 46 -1.86 5.32 9.01
N GLU A 47 -1.00 6.31 8.77
CA GLU A 47 -1.41 7.70 8.69
C GLU A 47 -2.08 8.01 7.34
N GLU A 48 -3.00 8.97 7.35
CA GLU A 48 -3.66 9.45 6.13
C GLU A 48 -2.67 10.14 5.19
N THR A 49 -1.75 10.90 5.76
CA THR A 49 -0.65 11.59 5.08
C THR A 49 0.18 10.62 4.25
N GLU A 50 0.55 9.48 4.82
CA GLU A 50 1.29 8.43 4.10
C GLU A 50 0.52 7.90 2.88
N ILE A 51 -0.78 7.65 3.04
CA ILE A 51 -1.64 7.16 1.94
C ILE A 51 -1.79 8.22 0.85
N ALA A 52 -2.01 9.49 1.22
CA ALA A 52 -2.11 10.59 0.27
C ALA A 52 -0.80 10.81 -0.49
N GLU A 53 0.35 10.74 0.18
CA GLU A 53 1.66 10.84 -0.45
C GLU A 53 1.90 9.73 -1.46
N VAL A 54 1.59 8.48 -1.11
CA VAL A 54 1.69 7.35 -2.04
C VAL A 54 0.75 7.54 -3.24
N ALA A 55 -0.53 7.86 -3.00
CA ALA A 55 -1.52 8.00 -4.05
C ALA A 55 -1.17 9.13 -5.03
N ARG A 56 -0.72 10.29 -4.51
CA ARG A 56 -0.23 11.40 -5.32
C ARG A 56 1.01 11.02 -6.13
N GLY A 57 1.98 10.36 -5.52
CA GLY A 57 3.19 9.91 -6.21
C GLY A 57 2.91 8.92 -7.33
N ILE A 58 1.95 8.00 -7.13
CA ILE A 58 1.47 7.10 -8.19
C ILE A 58 0.79 7.90 -9.30
N ALA A 59 -0.12 8.82 -8.95
CA ALA A 59 -0.87 9.62 -9.91
C ALA A 59 0.02 10.49 -10.79
N GLU A 60 1.15 10.99 -10.26
CA GLU A 60 2.18 11.69 -11.03
C GLU A 60 2.83 10.82 -12.12
N GLN A 61 2.88 9.50 -11.91
CA GLN A 61 3.39 8.56 -12.91
C GLN A 61 2.30 8.12 -13.88
N ASP A 62 1.14 7.72 -13.35
CA ASP A 62 -0.04 7.25 -14.07
C ASP A 62 -1.22 7.06 -13.10
N ARG A 63 -2.31 7.82 -13.32
CA ARG A 63 -3.51 7.79 -12.47
C ARG A 63 -4.35 6.52 -12.59
N ASP A 64 -4.14 5.73 -13.65
CA ASP A 64 -4.91 4.53 -13.95
C ASP A 64 -4.26 3.26 -13.34
N VAL A 65 -3.10 3.40 -12.69
CA VAL A 65 -2.49 2.31 -11.94
C VAL A 65 -3.37 1.95 -10.74
N LEU A 66 -3.81 0.69 -10.71
CA LEU A 66 -4.55 0.15 -9.58
C LEU A 66 -3.72 0.21 -8.28
N LEU A 67 -4.25 0.87 -7.26
CA LEU A 67 -3.75 0.79 -5.89
C LEU A 67 -4.55 -0.22 -5.08
N VAL A 68 -3.84 -1.19 -4.48
CA VAL A 68 -4.41 -2.18 -3.56
C VAL A 68 -4.02 -1.84 -2.12
N LEU A 69 -5.00 -1.48 -1.31
CA LEU A 69 -4.86 -1.38 0.14
C LEU A 69 -5.04 -2.76 0.75
N GLN A 70 -3.97 -3.32 1.30
CA GLN A 70 -3.98 -4.64 1.91
C GLN A 70 -3.91 -4.51 3.44
N PRO A 71 -4.97 -4.86 4.19
CA PRO A 71 -4.93 -4.87 5.65
C PRO A 71 -3.76 -5.71 6.17
N ALA A 72 -3.02 -5.14 7.13
CA ALA A 72 -2.06 -5.88 7.92
C ALA A 72 -2.78 -7.02 8.66
N THR A 73 -2.12 -8.16 8.77
CA THR A 73 -2.65 -9.33 9.46
C THR A 73 -1.77 -9.55 10.70
N PRO A 74 -2.35 -9.73 11.90
CA PRO A 74 -1.56 -9.81 13.12
C PRO A 74 -0.57 -10.97 12.99
N ARG A 75 0.73 -10.68 13.13
CA ARG A 75 1.75 -11.75 13.19
C ARG A 75 1.79 -12.39 14.58
N HIS A 76 1.48 -11.65 15.65
CA HIS A 76 1.39 -12.10 17.03
C HIS A 76 0.30 -11.29 17.78
N ARG A 77 -0.21 -11.80 18.92
CA ARG A 77 -1.21 -11.12 19.76
C ARG A 77 -0.73 -9.68 20.06
N GLY A 78 -1.37 -8.67 19.47
CA GLY A 78 -1.07 -7.26 19.77
C GLY A 78 -0.91 -6.31 18.58
N GLY A 79 -0.77 -6.80 17.35
CA GLY A 79 -0.83 -5.92 16.17
C GLY A 79 -2.28 -5.58 15.82
N GLU A 80 -2.70 -4.34 16.05
CA GLU A 80 -4.07 -3.91 15.74
C GLU A 80 -4.30 -3.86 14.22
N VAL A 81 -5.35 -4.53 13.77
CA VAL A 81 -5.79 -4.53 12.37
C VAL A 81 -6.62 -3.28 12.14
N ALA A 82 -6.37 -2.58 11.03
CA ALA A 82 -7.22 -1.48 10.62
C ALA A 82 -8.69 -1.93 10.53
N SER A 83 -9.58 -1.18 11.18
CA SER A 83 -11.01 -1.45 11.09
C SER A 83 -11.51 -1.29 9.65
N ALA A 84 -12.62 -1.95 9.29
CA ALA A 84 -13.25 -1.77 7.98
C ALA A 84 -13.53 -0.29 7.67
N ARG A 85 -14.02 0.46 8.67
CA ARG A 85 -14.26 1.91 8.56
C ARG A 85 -12.97 2.66 8.23
N ARG A 86 -11.86 2.34 8.90
CA ARG A 86 -10.56 2.96 8.65
C ARG A 86 -10.07 2.67 7.24
N LEU A 87 -10.17 1.41 6.78
CA LEU A 87 -9.77 1.01 5.44
C LEU A 87 -10.58 1.71 4.34
N LEU A 88 -11.89 1.87 4.54
CA LEU A 88 -12.74 2.61 3.60
C LEU A 88 -12.36 4.11 3.55
N ALA A 89 -12.07 4.73 4.69
CA ALA A 89 -11.60 6.11 4.72
C ALA A 89 -10.27 6.29 3.98
N LEU A 90 -9.32 5.35 4.18
CA LEU A 90 -8.05 5.36 3.43
C LEU A 90 -8.25 5.13 1.93
N GLN A 91 -9.21 4.28 1.56
CA GLN A 91 -9.57 4.04 0.16
C GLN A 91 -10.15 5.29 -0.49
N GLU A 92 -11.07 5.97 0.19
CA GLU A 92 -11.69 7.22 -0.26
C GLU A 92 -10.63 8.29 -0.48
N LEU A 93 -9.75 8.51 0.51
CA LEU A 93 -8.65 9.46 0.43
C LEU A 93 -7.73 9.20 -0.77
N ALA A 94 -7.31 7.96 -1.00
CA ALA A 94 -6.48 7.63 -2.15
C ALA A 94 -7.23 7.78 -3.49
N GLY A 95 -8.55 7.56 -3.47
CA GLY A 95 -9.45 7.73 -4.62
C GLY A 95 -9.59 9.18 -5.08
N GLU A 96 -9.21 10.16 -4.25
CA GLU A 96 -9.11 11.57 -4.68
C GLU A 96 -8.02 11.78 -5.75
N HIS A 97 -7.03 10.89 -5.81
CA HIS A 97 -5.88 10.99 -6.72
C HIS A 97 -5.88 9.94 -7.84
N LEU A 98 -6.35 8.72 -7.56
CA LEU A 98 -6.26 7.58 -8.46
C LEU A 98 -7.63 7.16 -9.00
N ALA A 99 -7.66 6.67 -10.24
CA ALA A 99 -8.90 6.20 -10.86
C ALA A 99 -9.44 4.91 -10.20
N GLU A 100 -8.55 4.08 -9.67
CA GLU A 100 -8.94 2.81 -9.06
C GLU A 100 -8.14 2.47 -7.80
N VAL A 101 -8.86 2.34 -6.69
CA VAL A 101 -8.33 1.90 -5.39
C VAL A 101 -9.18 0.76 -4.86
N ARG A 102 -8.57 -0.36 -4.48
CA ARG A 102 -9.26 -1.55 -3.94
C ARG A 102 -8.72 -1.92 -2.57
N VAL A 103 -9.61 -2.28 -1.64
CA VAL A 103 -9.23 -2.94 -0.39
C VAL A 103 -9.28 -4.45 -0.59
N ILE A 104 -8.14 -5.14 -0.51
CA ILE A 104 -8.05 -6.59 -0.71
C ILE A 104 -7.30 -7.22 0.47
N PRO A 105 -7.89 -8.15 1.25
CA PRO A 105 -7.21 -8.82 2.35
C PRO A 105 -6.13 -9.80 1.87
N GLN A 106 -5.34 -10.36 2.79
CA GLN A 106 -4.44 -11.48 2.48
C GLN A 106 -5.25 -12.74 2.20
N CYS A 107 -5.66 -12.93 0.94
CA CYS A 107 -6.54 -14.03 0.54
C CYS A 107 -5.97 -15.41 0.93
N HIS A 108 -4.66 -15.64 0.81
CA HIS A 108 -4.04 -16.92 1.20
C HIS A 108 -4.29 -17.25 2.67
N ARG A 109 -4.24 -16.26 3.59
CA ARG A 109 -4.56 -16.47 5.01
C ARG A 109 -6.03 -16.81 5.23
N LEU A 110 -6.93 -16.15 4.51
CA LEU A 110 -8.36 -16.46 4.57
C LEU A 110 -8.67 -17.87 4.02
N MET A 111 -7.88 -18.33 3.05
CA MET A 111 -7.97 -19.66 2.45
C MET A 111 -7.20 -20.74 3.22
N GLY A 112 -6.49 -20.41 4.30
CA GLY A 112 -5.68 -21.36 5.06
C GLY A 112 -4.40 -21.83 4.34
N VAL A 113 -3.97 -21.15 3.29
CA VAL A 113 -2.74 -21.42 2.54
C VAL A 113 -1.59 -20.61 3.15
N ARG A 114 -0.43 -21.24 3.36
CA ARG A 114 0.79 -20.62 3.88
C ARG A 114 1.80 -20.34 2.79
#